data_AF-A0A935RK70-F1
#
_entry.id   AF-A0A935RK70-F1
#
_cell.length_a   1.000
_cell.length_b   1.000
_cell.length_c   1.000
_cell.angle_alpha   90.00
_cell.angle_beta   90.00
_cell.angle_gamma   90.00
#
_symmetry.space_group_name_H-M   'P 1'
#
loop_
_entity.id
_entity.type
_entity.pdbx_description
1 polymer ?
#
loop_
_entity_poly.entity_id
_entity_poly.type
_entity_poly.pdbx_seq_one_letter_code
_entity_poly.pdbx_strand_id
1 'polypeptide(L)'
;MAHVTIVPGVFDAASLGFAVRNGGREREVFRFRDGPVHHGEAYSTLVTAKGGLGATDGVLVVGDDHRRLVLRHDPTVSALVPTVRFLPGRDGRYFLRVRWSAQEIDETFVPGNEPWHVAWALQITAEDRGLADD
;
A
#
# COMPACT_ATOMS: atom_id res chain seq x y z
N MET A 1 7.00 9.58 7.11
CA MET A 1 6.10 9.06 6.06
C MET A 1 6.95 8.67 4.84
N ALA A 2 6.83 7.44 4.37
CA ALA A 2 7.54 6.95 3.17
C ALA A 2 6.53 6.71 2.03
N HIS A 3 6.94 6.89 0.78
CA HIS A 3 6.08 6.61 -0.36
C HIS A 3 6.84 6.10 -1.58
N VAL A 4 6.20 5.18 -2.30
CA VAL A 4 6.64 4.69 -3.61
C VAL A 4 5.57 5.03 -4.62
N THR A 5 5.93 5.77 -5.68
CA THR A 5 5.03 6.09 -6.78
C THR A 5 5.41 5.24 -7.98
N ILE A 6 4.43 4.56 -8.56
CA ILE A 6 4.63 3.72 -9.74
C ILE A 6 4.54 4.58 -11.00
N VAL A 7 5.52 4.42 -11.89
CA VAL A 7 5.50 5.07 -13.20
C VAL A 7 4.36 4.47 -14.03
N PRO A 8 3.45 5.28 -14.59
CA PRO A 8 2.35 4.76 -15.40
C PRO A 8 2.87 4.04 -16.65
N GLY A 9 2.16 3.00 -17.09
CA GLY A 9 2.50 2.23 -18.30
C GLY A 9 3.53 1.10 -18.10
N VAL A 10 4.06 0.92 -16.89
CA VAL A 10 4.93 -0.24 -16.56
C VAL A 10 4.11 -1.54 -16.45
N PHE A 11 2.85 -1.43 -16.05
CA PHE A 11 1.93 -2.55 -15.87
C PHE A 11 0.73 -2.46 -16.80
N ASP A 12 0.17 -3.61 -17.18
CA ASP A 12 -1.13 -3.69 -17.84
C ASP A 12 -2.25 -3.24 -16.90
N ALA A 13 -2.92 -2.15 -17.26
CA ALA A 13 -3.99 -1.54 -16.47
C ALA A 13 -5.21 -2.47 -16.31
N ALA A 14 -5.47 -3.40 -17.23
CA ALA A 14 -6.63 -4.29 -17.16
C ALA A 14 -6.49 -5.37 -16.06
N SER A 15 -5.25 -5.71 -15.71
CA SER A 15 -4.92 -6.72 -14.71
C SER A 15 -4.22 -6.16 -13.47
N LEU A 16 -3.90 -4.86 -13.46
CA LEU A 16 -3.22 -4.19 -12.35
C LEU A 16 -3.99 -4.31 -11.02
N GLY A 17 -3.24 -4.59 -9.96
CA GLY A 17 -3.74 -4.70 -8.60
C GLY A 17 -2.63 -4.64 -7.56
N PHE A 18 -2.99 -5.00 -6.34
CA PHE A 18 -2.05 -5.25 -5.26
C PHE A 18 -2.43 -6.51 -4.47
N ALA A 19 -1.45 -7.08 -3.78
CA ALA A 19 -1.65 -8.19 -2.86
C ALA A 19 -0.98 -7.91 -1.52
N VAL A 20 -1.63 -8.31 -0.44
CA VAL A 20 -1.15 -8.06 0.92
C VAL A 20 -1.71 -9.13 1.86
N ARG A 21 -1.05 -9.37 2.98
CA ARG A 21 -1.55 -10.24 4.04
C ARG A 21 -2.17 -9.39 5.15
N ASN A 22 -3.49 -9.46 5.32
CA ASN A 22 -4.21 -8.69 6.34
C ASN A 22 -4.38 -9.44 7.68
N GLY A 23 -3.68 -10.56 7.88
CA GLY A 23 -3.75 -11.38 9.09
C GLY A 23 -4.01 -12.87 8.83
N GLY A 24 -4.39 -13.23 7.60
CA GLY A 24 -4.59 -14.61 7.18
C GLY A 24 -3.29 -15.37 6.85
N ARG A 25 -3.45 -16.63 6.40
CA ARG A 25 -2.36 -17.51 5.93
C ARG A 25 -1.93 -17.26 4.49
N GLU A 26 -2.80 -16.70 3.68
CA GLU A 26 -2.53 -16.36 2.29
C GLU A 26 -2.55 -14.84 2.10
N ARG A 27 -2.02 -14.34 0.99
CA ARG A 27 -2.22 -12.94 0.60
C ARG A 27 -3.57 -12.78 -0.07
N GLU A 28 -4.28 -11.72 0.30
CA GLU A 28 -5.47 -11.30 -0.41
C GLU A 28 -5.05 -10.45 -1.62
N VAL A 29 -5.64 -10.73 -2.79
CA VAL A 29 -5.38 -10.03 -4.06
C VAL A 29 -6.55 -9.09 -4.37
N PHE A 30 -6.24 -7.83 -4.64
CA PHE A 30 -7.21 -6.78 -4.95
C PHE A 30 -6.88 -6.16 -6.31
N ARG A 31 -7.83 -6.20 -7.25
CA ARG A 31 -7.68 -5.62 -8.60
C ARG A 31 -8.29 -4.22 -8.63
N PHE A 32 -7.71 -3.31 -9.42
CA PHE A 32 -8.23 -1.93 -9.53
C PHE A 32 -9.37 -1.75 -10.56
N ARG A 33 -10.04 -2.84 -10.95
CA ARG A 33 -11.03 -2.84 -12.04
C ARG A 33 -12.28 -2.00 -11.74
N ASP A 34 -12.62 -1.86 -10.45
CA ASP A 34 -13.90 -1.29 -10.02
C ASP A 34 -13.84 0.23 -9.73
N GLY A 35 -12.72 0.88 -10.05
CA GLY A 35 -12.57 2.34 -9.94
C GLY A 35 -11.41 2.80 -9.05
N PRO A 36 -11.42 4.07 -8.60
CA PRO A 36 -10.35 4.62 -7.77
C PRO A 36 -10.29 3.95 -6.40
N VAL A 37 -9.08 3.83 -5.85
CA VAL A 37 -8.80 3.34 -4.50
C VAL A 37 -8.05 4.42 -3.73
N HIS A 38 -8.47 4.71 -2.50
CA HIS A 38 -7.81 5.73 -1.67
C HIS A 38 -7.90 5.40 -0.19
N HIS A 39 -7.10 4.43 0.28
CA HIS A 39 -7.08 4.02 1.69
C HIS A 39 -6.72 5.17 2.64
N GLY A 40 -5.75 5.99 2.23
CA GLY A 40 -5.29 7.17 2.99
C GLY A 40 -6.08 8.45 2.72
N GLU A 41 -7.30 8.36 2.18
CA GLU A 41 -8.19 9.53 2.17
C GLU A 41 -8.60 9.85 3.60
N ALA A 42 -8.51 11.12 4.02
CA ALA A 42 -9.07 11.52 5.30
C ALA A 42 -10.59 11.27 5.26
N TYR A 43 -11.12 10.60 6.29
CA TYR A 43 -12.56 10.43 6.41
C TYR A 43 -13.22 11.72 6.89
N SER A 44 -12.54 12.46 7.78
CA SER A 44 -12.94 13.78 8.27
C SER A 44 -11.71 14.60 8.68
N THR A 45 -11.90 15.82 9.19
CA THR A 45 -10.80 16.61 9.78
C THR A 45 -10.18 15.96 11.02
N LEU A 46 -10.86 15.00 11.64
CA LEU A 46 -10.43 14.31 12.86
C LEU A 46 -9.91 12.88 12.58
N VAL A 47 -10.23 12.31 11.42
CA VAL A 47 -9.91 10.92 11.07
C VAL A 47 -9.06 10.89 9.80
N THR A 48 -7.79 10.52 9.97
CA THR A 48 -6.72 10.70 8.97
C THR A 48 -6.65 9.66 7.87
N ALA A 49 -7.39 8.55 7.98
CA ALA A 49 -7.50 7.53 6.95
C ALA A 49 -8.89 6.89 6.91
N LYS A 50 -9.29 6.35 5.76
CA LYS A 50 -10.49 5.51 5.61
C LYS A 50 -10.20 4.02 5.89
N GLY A 51 -8.93 3.65 5.92
CA GLY A 51 -8.48 2.32 6.29
C GLY A 51 -6.98 2.14 6.11
N GLY A 52 -6.44 1.10 6.76
CA GLY A 52 -5.07 0.64 6.64
C GLY A 52 -5.02 -0.80 6.15
N LEU A 53 -3.96 -1.16 5.41
CA LEU A 53 -3.69 -2.56 5.08
C LEU A 53 -2.84 -3.17 6.19
N GLY A 54 -3.10 -4.44 6.54
CA GLY A 54 -2.41 -5.09 7.64
C GLY A 54 -0.92 -5.32 7.35
N ALA A 55 -0.60 -5.83 6.15
CA ALA A 55 0.76 -6.22 5.74
C ALA A 55 1.54 -6.93 6.86
N THR A 56 0.92 -7.94 7.48
CA THR A 56 1.41 -8.52 8.75
C THR A 56 2.71 -9.30 8.62
N ASP A 57 3.11 -9.66 7.38
CA ASP A 57 4.40 -10.27 7.05
C ASP A 57 5.43 -9.25 6.51
N GLY A 58 5.11 -7.96 6.57
CA GLY A 58 5.95 -6.87 6.08
C GLY A 58 5.89 -6.64 4.57
N VAL A 59 5.07 -7.40 3.82
CA VAL A 59 5.08 -7.40 2.35
C VAL A 59 3.80 -6.83 1.77
N LEU A 60 3.97 -5.91 0.81
CA LEU A 60 2.92 -5.49 -0.12
C LEU A 60 3.42 -5.69 -1.56
N VAL A 61 2.63 -6.36 -2.38
CA VAL A 61 2.94 -6.61 -3.79
C VAL A 61 2.07 -5.72 -4.66
N VAL A 62 2.63 -5.11 -5.69
CA VAL A 62 1.89 -4.36 -6.72
C VAL A 62 2.27 -4.92 -8.07
N GLY A 63 1.30 -5.24 -8.93
CA GLY A 63 1.61 -5.85 -10.22
C GLY A 63 0.40 -6.11 -11.09
N ASP A 64 0.68 -6.66 -12.27
CA ASP A 64 -0.30 -7.15 -13.23
C ASP A 64 -0.21 -8.68 -13.35
N ASP A 65 -0.79 -9.28 -14.38
CA ASP A 65 -0.75 -10.75 -14.59
C ASP A 65 0.61 -11.25 -15.14
N HIS A 66 1.59 -10.37 -15.36
CA HIS A 66 2.86 -10.72 -15.99
C HIS A 66 4.08 -10.38 -15.14
N ARG A 67 4.00 -9.35 -14.32
CA ARG A 67 5.12 -8.83 -13.52
C ARG A 67 4.63 -8.11 -12.27
N ARG A 68 5.51 -8.02 -11.28
CA ARG A 68 5.20 -7.40 -10.00
C ARG A 68 6.40 -6.74 -9.34
N LEU A 69 6.10 -5.79 -8.49
CA LEU A 69 7.01 -5.23 -7.50
C LEU A 69 6.65 -5.77 -6.12
N VAL A 70 7.64 -6.32 -5.43
CA VAL A 70 7.55 -6.75 -4.03
C VAL A 70 8.15 -5.65 -3.16
N LEU A 71 7.30 -4.99 -2.36
CA LEU A 71 7.67 -3.91 -1.45
C LEU A 71 7.71 -4.50 -0.03
N ARG A 72 8.92 -4.62 0.53
CA ARG A 72 9.13 -5.24 1.83
C ARG A 72 9.66 -4.24 2.85
N HIS A 73 8.98 -4.16 3.98
CA HIS A 73 9.46 -3.50 5.19
C HIS A 73 9.59 -4.51 6.32
N ASP A 74 10.36 -4.16 7.35
CA ASP A 74 10.49 -4.98 8.56
C ASP A 74 9.54 -4.46 9.65
N PRO A 75 8.43 -5.16 9.95
CA PRO A 75 7.49 -4.74 10.97
C PRO A 75 8.06 -4.80 12.38
N THR A 76 9.20 -5.50 12.59
CA THR A 76 9.88 -5.55 13.89
C THR A 76 10.67 -4.26 14.20
N VAL A 77 11.05 -3.50 13.16
CA VAL A 77 11.70 -2.18 13.30
C VAL A 77 10.67 -1.09 13.54
N SER A 78 9.57 -1.11 12.78
CA SER A 78 8.41 -0.25 12.97
C SER A 78 7.20 -0.88 12.31
N ALA A 79 6.09 -0.98 13.05
CA ALA A 79 4.82 -1.52 12.56
C ALA A 79 4.11 -0.48 11.67
N LEU A 80 4.67 -0.26 10.48
CA LEU A 80 4.14 0.71 9.54
C LEU A 80 2.90 0.16 8.84
N VAL A 81 1.89 1.01 8.69
CA VAL A 81 0.65 0.67 8.00
C VAL A 81 0.73 1.14 6.54
N PRO A 82 0.77 0.23 5.55
CA PRO A 82 0.69 0.62 4.16
C PRO A 82 -0.72 1.04 3.75
N THR A 83 -0.78 2.00 2.83
CA THR A 83 -2.00 2.46 2.17
C THR A 83 -1.76 2.56 0.67
N VAL A 84 -2.77 2.18 -0.11
CA VAL A 84 -2.73 2.25 -1.57
C VAL A 84 -3.63 3.38 -2.05
N ARG A 85 -3.10 4.21 -2.95
CA ARG A 85 -3.85 5.20 -3.72
C ARG A 85 -3.72 4.89 -5.21
N PHE A 86 -4.84 4.55 -5.84
CA PHE A 86 -5.00 4.35 -7.27
C PHE A 86 -6.03 5.34 -7.82
N LEU A 87 -5.69 6.03 -8.91
CA LEU A 87 -6.64 6.87 -9.65
C LEU A 87 -6.53 6.48 -11.14
N PRO A 88 -7.60 5.91 -11.73
CA PRO A 88 -7.62 5.66 -13.17
C PRO A 88 -7.64 6.99 -13.92
N GLY A 89 -6.87 7.08 -14.99
CA GLY A 89 -6.83 8.19 -15.93
C GLY A 89 -7.40 7.80 -17.30
N ARG A 90 -7.23 8.67 -18.29
CA ARG A 90 -7.59 8.38 -19.68
C ARG A 90 -6.48 7.61 -20.39
N ASP A 91 -6.85 6.81 -21.39
CA ASP A 91 -5.94 6.12 -22.30
C ASP A 91 -4.99 5.14 -21.59
N GLY A 92 -5.50 4.41 -20.58
CA GLY A 92 -4.70 3.43 -19.81
C GLY A 92 -3.69 4.05 -18.85
N ARG A 93 -3.63 5.39 -18.74
CA ARG A 93 -2.82 6.07 -17.73
C ARG A 93 -3.48 5.95 -16.37
N TYR A 94 -2.67 5.99 -15.31
CA TYR A 94 -3.15 5.97 -13.94
C TYR A 94 -2.17 6.71 -13.03
N PHE A 95 -2.63 7.06 -11.84
CA PHE A 95 -1.74 7.35 -10.71
C PHE A 95 -1.80 6.18 -9.75
N LEU A 96 -0.64 5.66 -9.34
CA LEU A 96 -0.54 4.61 -8.34
C LEU A 96 0.57 4.92 -7.34
N ARG A 97 0.23 4.90 -6.06
CA ARG A 97 1.16 5.15 -4.97
C ARG A 97 0.85 4.24 -3.78
N VAL A 98 1.92 3.71 -3.20
CA VAL A 98 1.91 3.06 -1.89
C VAL A 98 2.55 4.01 -0.89
N ARG A 99 1.95 4.18 0.29
CA ARG A 99 2.48 5.00 1.38
C ARG A 99 2.52 4.18 2.66
N TRP A 100 3.52 4.42 3.49
CA TRP A 100 3.62 3.85 4.84
C TRP A 100 3.43 4.96 5.87
N SER A 101 2.45 4.76 6.75
CA SER A 101 2.22 5.60 7.92
C SER A 101 2.70 4.90 9.19
N ALA A 102 3.24 5.66 10.13
CA ALA A 102 3.62 5.16 11.46
C ALA A 102 2.54 5.44 12.52
N GLN A 103 1.50 6.19 12.16
CA GLN A 103 0.46 6.62 13.08
C GLN A 103 -0.83 6.92 12.31
N GLU A 104 -1.94 6.57 12.92
CA GLU A 104 -3.28 7.05 12.58
C GLU A 104 -3.75 7.98 13.70
N ILE A 105 -4.39 9.08 13.32
CA ILE A 105 -5.10 9.97 14.22
C ILE A 105 -6.59 9.81 13.95
N ASP A 106 -7.34 9.52 15.01
CA ASP A 106 -8.81 9.41 15.08
C ASP A 106 -9.34 10.08 16.37
N GLU A 107 -10.64 9.95 16.66
CA GLU A 107 -11.25 10.53 17.86
C GLU A 107 -10.78 9.92 19.19
N THR A 108 -10.11 8.77 19.13
CA THR A 108 -9.55 8.07 20.30
C THR A 108 -8.08 8.40 20.54
N PHE A 109 -7.47 9.19 19.65
CA PHE A 109 -6.07 9.57 19.75
C PHE A 109 -5.78 10.44 20.99
N VAL A 110 -4.82 9.97 21.80
CA VAL A 110 -4.29 10.75 22.93
C VAL A 110 -2.91 11.27 22.57
N PRO A 111 -2.69 12.60 22.52
CA PRO A 111 -1.39 13.17 22.20
C PRO A 111 -0.38 12.91 23.32
N GLY A 112 0.82 12.47 22.94
CA GLY A 112 1.97 12.37 23.82
C GLY A 112 2.97 13.50 23.56
N ASN A 113 3.66 13.97 24.60
CA ASN A 113 4.71 15.00 24.48
C ASN A 113 6.11 14.43 24.24
N GLU A 114 6.26 13.10 24.25
CA GLU A 114 7.54 12.44 24.01
C GLU A 114 7.86 12.38 22.51
N PRO A 115 9.15 12.44 22.11
CA PRO A 115 9.54 12.26 20.72
C PRO A 115 9.23 10.84 20.24
N TRP A 116 8.65 10.73 19.05
CA TRP A 116 8.40 9.45 18.40
C TRP A 116 9.61 9.05 17.55
N HIS A 117 10.17 7.87 17.82
CA HIS A 117 11.23 7.31 17.01
C HIS A 117 10.65 6.34 15.98
N VAL A 118 10.74 6.71 14.70
CA VAL A 118 10.31 5.86 13.58
C VAL A 118 11.53 5.56 12.73
N ALA A 119 11.84 4.27 12.57
CA ALA A 119 12.89 3.79 11.69
C ALA A 119 12.28 2.92 10.60
N TRP A 120 12.81 3.00 9.39
CA TRP A 120 12.29 2.18 8.30
C TRP A 120 13.36 1.93 7.25
N ALA A 121 13.29 0.74 6.67
CA ALA A 121 13.98 0.36 5.46
C ALA A 121 12.96 -0.28 4.52
N LEU A 122 13.04 0.06 3.24
CA LEU A 122 12.16 -0.49 2.22
C LEU A 122 13.01 -1.18 1.16
N GLN A 123 12.83 -2.49 1.02
CA GLN A 123 13.37 -3.24 -0.09
C GLN A 123 12.34 -3.31 -1.21
N ILE A 124 12.78 -3.07 -2.45
CA ILE A 124 11.96 -3.14 -3.65
C ILE A 124 12.60 -4.15 -4.59
N THR A 125 11.87 -5.22 -4.91
CA THR A 125 12.28 -6.24 -5.87
C THR A 125 11.31 -6.27 -7.03
N ALA A 126 11.82 -6.32 -8.27
CA ALA A 126 11.01 -6.57 -9.47
C ALA A 126 11.08 -8.05 -9.86
N GLU A 127 9.95 -8.63 -10.23
CA GLU A 127 9.84 -10.03 -10.64
C GLU A 127 8.98 -10.16 -11.91
N ASP A 128 9.41 -10.99 -12.85
CA ASP A 128 8.68 -11.31 -14.09
C ASP A 128 7.70 -12.47 -13.88
N ARG A 129 6.78 -12.30 -12.92
CA ARG A 129 5.64 -13.18 -12.67
C ARG A 129 4.42 -12.39 -12.20
N GLY A 130 3.25 -12.97 -12.37
CA GLY A 130 1.97 -12.33 -12.10
C GLY A 130 1.72 -12.04 -10.62
N LEU A 131 0.83 -11.10 -10.38
CA LEU A 131 0.40 -10.68 -9.04
C LEU A 131 -0.18 -11.83 -8.21
N ALA A 132 -0.86 -12.78 -8.85
CA ALA A 132 -1.48 -13.94 -8.20
C ALA A 132 -0.56 -15.16 -8.09
N ASP A 133 0.68 -15.08 -8.59
CA ASP A 133 1.64 -16.19 -8.62
C ASP A 133 2.45 -16.23 -7.32
N ASP A 134 1.82 -16.68 -6.22
CA ASP A 134 2.45 -16.85 -4.90
C ASP A 134 2.84 -18.30 -4.56
#